data_AF-A0A6V7M4D0-F1
#
_entry.id   AF-A0A6V7M4D0-F1
#
_cell.length_a   1.000
_cell.length_b   1.000
_cell.length_c   1.000
_cell.angle_alpha   90.00
_cell.angle_beta   90.00
_cell.angle_gamma   90.00
#
_symmetry.space_group_name_H-M   'P 1'
#
loop_
_entity.id
_entity.type
_entity.pdbx_description
1 polymer ?
#
loop_
_entity_poly.entity_id
_entity_poly.type
_entity_poly.pdbx_seq_one_letter_code
_entity_poly.pdbx_strand_id
1 'polypeptide(L)'
;LRNDSVWADGLLVFYEIFKYLERTMPEVSKKCKIDNLITPELERTKAFENDLDFYLGNNWHRNYIRRRRVQDYLDYLEELEKKNPILLIAYVYHLYMGLLSGGIILRKKRNLLKKILPFKKPHTLAGNEVTTFGDYSIYNLKVNMKNKMNEIAEKFDED
;
A
#
# COMPACT_ATOMS: atom_id res chain seq x y z
N LEU A 1 4.41 6.30 18.34
CA LEU A 1 5.18 5.44 17.40
C LEU A 1 6.06 4.36 18.07
N ARG A 2 6.09 4.26 19.40
CA ARG A 2 6.92 3.30 20.16
C ARG A 2 6.22 1.94 20.42
N ASN A 3 4.89 1.89 20.25
CA ASN A 3 4.08 0.69 20.47
C ASN A 3 3.88 -0.07 19.15
N ASP A 4 4.34 -1.32 19.11
CA ASP A 4 4.23 -2.20 17.94
C ASP A 4 2.77 -2.60 17.65
N SER A 5 1.89 -2.65 18.67
CA SER A 5 0.45 -2.88 18.47
C SER A 5 -0.24 -1.72 17.75
N VAL A 6 0.05 -0.47 18.11
CA VAL A 6 -0.49 0.72 17.40
C VAL A 6 0.02 0.79 15.96
N TRP A 7 1.24 0.32 15.72
CA TRP A 7 1.80 0.23 14.37
C TRP A 7 1.07 -0.84 13.54
N ALA A 8 0.93 -2.04 14.09
CA ALA A 8 0.20 -3.14 13.45
C ALA A 8 -1.27 -2.76 13.16
N ASP A 9 -1.90 -2.03 14.08
CA ASP A 9 -3.25 -1.50 13.89
C ASP A 9 -3.35 -0.58 12.68
N GLY A 10 -2.37 0.30 12.48
CA GLY A 10 -2.26 1.13 11.29
C GLY A 10 -2.03 0.30 10.02
N LEU A 11 -1.16 -0.71 10.09
CA LEU A 11 -0.91 -1.62 8.95
C LEU A 11 -2.19 -2.36 8.54
N LEU A 12 -3.01 -2.83 9.48
CA LEU A 12 -4.29 -3.50 9.18
C LEU A 12 -5.25 -2.60 8.40
N VAL A 13 -5.29 -1.30 8.73
CA VAL A 13 -6.13 -0.33 8.00
C VAL A 13 -5.70 -0.24 6.53
N PHE A 14 -4.39 -0.07 6.29
CA PHE A 14 -3.89 0.05 4.92
C PHE A 14 -3.91 -1.28 4.18
N TYR A 15 -3.67 -2.41 4.85
CA TYR A 15 -3.72 -3.75 4.26
C TYR A 15 -5.02 -3.99 3.51
N GLU A 16 -6.17 -3.73 4.14
CA GLU A 16 -7.47 -3.93 3.50
C GLU A 16 -7.65 -3.09 2.25
N ILE A 17 -7.22 -1.83 2.29
CA ILE A 17 -7.39 -0.87 1.20
C ILE A 17 -6.47 -1.25 0.03
N PHE A 18 -5.19 -1.52 0.29
CA PHE A 18 -4.24 -1.94 -0.74
C PHE A 18 -4.66 -3.28 -1.35
N LYS A 19 -5.08 -4.25 -0.53
CA LYS A 19 -5.59 -5.54 -1.00
C LYS A 19 -6.80 -5.41 -1.91
N TYR A 20 -7.74 -4.52 -1.56
CA TYR A 20 -8.89 -4.25 -2.41
C TYR A 20 -8.46 -3.65 -3.76
N LEU A 21 -7.62 -2.60 -3.74
CA LEU A 21 -7.17 -1.93 -4.96
C LEU A 21 -6.34 -2.86 -5.87
N GLU A 22 -5.42 -3.64 -5.31
CA GLU A 22 -4.60 -4.62 -6.05
C GLU A 22 -5.46 -5.67 -6.75
N ARG A 23 -6.48 -6.19 -6.07
CA ARG A 23 -7.40 -7.17 -6.64
C ARG A 23 -8.28 -6.59 -7.75
N THR A 24 -8.70 -5.34 -7.61
CA THR A 24 -9.67 -4.71 -8.52
C THR A 24 -9.02 -4.06 -9.75
N MET A 25 -7.79 -3.52 -9.62
CA MET A 25 -7.18 -2.75 -10.71
C MET A 25 -6.98 -3.47 -12.05
N PRO A 26 -6.71 -4.79 -12.12
CA PRO A 26 -6.62 -5.49 -13.40
C PRO A 26 -7.92 -5.38 -14.23
N GLU A 27 -9.07 -5.60 -13.60
CA GLU A 27 -10.38 -5.53 -14.27
C GLU A 27 -10.75 -4.08 -14.62
N VAL A 28 -10.46 -3.11 -13.73
CA VAL A 28 -10.64 -1.68 -14.00
C VAL A 28 -9.83 -1.26 -15.22
N SER A 29 -8.55 -1.66 -15.27
CA SER A 29 -7.63 -1.31 -16.37
C SER A 29 -8.16 -1.82 -17.70
N LYS A 30 -8.64 -3.07 -17.72
CA LYS A 30 -9.28 -3.68 -18.89
C LYS A 30 -10.56 -2.97 -19.30
N LYS A 31 -11.47 -2.69 -18.35
CA LYS A 31 -12.77 -2.05 -18.62
C LYS A 31 -12.61 -0.62 -19.15
N CYS A 32 -11.66 0.13 -18.59
CA CYS A 32 -11.38 1.50 -18.98
C CYS A 32 -10.37 1.63 -20.13
N LYS A 33 -9.81 0.51 -20.63
CA LYS A 33 -8.77 0.49 -21.68
C LYS A 33 -7.55 1.34 -21.33
N ILE A 34 -7.14 1.31 -20.06
CA ILE A 34 -5.93 1.96 -19.55
C ILE A 34 -4.91 0.92 -19.12
N ASP A 35 -3.66 1.34 -18.97
CA ASP A 35 -2.63 0.50 -18.39
C ASP A 35 -2.81 0.36 -16.87
N ASN A 36 -2.46 -0.81 -16.33
CA ASN A 36 -2.50 -1.01 -14.89
C ASN A 36 -1.40 -0.18 -14.21
N LEU A 37 -1.83 0.73 -13.32
CA LEU A 37 -0.93 1.53 -12.49
C LEU A 37 -0.16 0.69 -11.48
N ILE A 38 -0.76 -0.40 -10.98
CA ILE A 38 -0.13 -1.28 -10.00
C ILE A 38 0.67 -2.34 -10.76
N THR A 39 1.97 -2.10 -10.91
CA THR A 39 2.90 -3.08 -11.47
C THR A 39 3.26 -4.15 -10.43
N PRO A 40 3.77 -5.32 -10.85
CA PRO A 40 4.14 -6.41 -9.93
C PRO A 40 5.09 -5.96 -8.81
N GLU A 41 6.04 -5.07 -9.11
CA GLU A 41 6.97 -4.53 -8.13
C GLU A 41 6.32 -3.54 -7.15
N LEU A 42 5.12 -3.03 -7.44
CA LEU A 42 4.36 -2.18 -6.54
C LEU A 42 3.45 -3.00 -5.61
N GLU A 43 3.02 -4.21 -5.95
CA GLU A 43 2.13 -5.04 -5.11
C GLU A 43 2.61 -5.18 -3.67
N ARG A 44 1.78 -4.74 -2.72
CA ARG A 44 2.08 -4.68 -1.28
C ARG A 44 1.24 -5.66 -0.46
N THR A 45 0.19 -6.29 -0.97
CA THR A 45 -0.66 -7.20 -0.15
C THR A 45 0.19 -8.22 0.59
N LYS A 46 1.10 -8.91 -0.11
CA LYS A 46 1.98 -9.91 0.52
C LYS A 46 2.96 -9.30 1.52
N ALA A 47 3.47 -8.11 1.22
CA ALA A 47 4.37 -7.39 2.12
C ALA A 47 3.66 -6.97 3.42
N PHE A 48 2.40 -6.54 3.34
CA PHE A 48 1.56 -6.29 4.51
C PHE A 48 1.35 -7.56 5.34
N GLU A 49 1.01 -8.69 4.71
CA GLU A 49 0.83 -9.96 5.43
C GLU A 49 2.08 -10.37 6.19
N ASN A 50 3.25 -10.28 5.55
CA ASN A 50 4.53 -10.61 6.19
C ASN A 50 4.83 -9.67 7.37
N ASP A 51 4.57 -8.36 7.24
CA ASP A 51 4.75 -7.42 8.33
C ASP A 51 3.74 -7.66 9.46
N LEU A 52 2.49 -7.98 9.14
CA LEU A 52 1.45 -8.32 10.12
C LEU A 52 1.77 -9.62 10.86
N ASP A 53 2.27 -10.65 10.18
CA ASP A 53 2.78 -11.88 10.81
C ASP A 53 3.91 -11.56 11.80
N PHE A 54 4.80 -10.64 11.44
CA PHE A 54 5.87 -10.19 12.34
C PHE A 54 5.35 -9.47 13.59
N TYR A 55 4.36 -8.57 13.45
CA TYR A 55 3.90 -7.74 14.56
C TYR A 55 2.79 -8.38 15.42
N LEU A 56 1.95 -9.24 14.83
CA LEU A 56 0.77 -9.83 15.47
C LEU A 56 0.84 -11.36 15.57
N GLY A 57 1.82 -12.00 14.91
CA GLY A 57 2.01 -13.45 14.85
C GLY A 57 1.26 -14.12 13.69
N ASN A 58 1.73 -15.28 13.22
CA ASN A 58 1.28 -16.01 12.01
C ASN A 58 -0.22 -16.35 11.91
N ASN A 59 -1.02 -16.09 12.94
CA ASN A 59 -2.47 -16.36 12.99
C ASN A 59 -3.29 -15.10 13.28
N TRP A 60 -2.74 -13.91 13.04
CA TRP A 60 -3.40 -12.64 13.33
C TRP A 60 -4.78 -12.54 12.66
N HIS A 61 -4.95 -13.13 11.48
CA HIS A 61 -6.22 -13.18 10.76
C HIS A 61 -7.35 -13.86 11.53
N ARG A 62 -7.07 -14.79 12.45
CA ARG A 62 -8.11 -15.54 13.19
C ARG A 62 -8.92 -14.67 14.14
N ASN A 63 -8.26 -13.68 14.75
CA ASN A 63 -8.87 -12.78 15.73
C ASN A 63 -9.04 -11.36 15.16
N TYR A 64 -8.70 -11.17 13.89
CA TYR A 64 -8.77 -9.87 13.26
C TYR A 64 -10.21 -9.56 12.86
N ILE A 65 -10.74 -8.49 13.45
CA ILE A 65 -12.04 -7.93 13.07
C ILE A 65 -11.77 -6.62 12.33
N ARG A 66 -12.22 -6.57 11.07
CA ARG A 66 -12.14 -5.35 10.26
C ARG A 66 -12.90 -4.22 10.97
N ARG A 67 -12.24 -3.07 11.11
CA ARG A 67 -12.85 -1.88 11.72
C ARG A 67 -13.99 -1.36 10.84
N ARG A 68 -15.09 -0.92 11.44
CA ARG A 68 -16.24 -0.35 10.72
C ARG A 68 -15.84 0.75 9.74
N ARG A 69 -14.99 1.71 10.16
CA ARG A 69 -14.53 2.78 9.26
C ARG A 69 -13.75 2.29 8.03
N VAL A 70 -13.05 1.16 8.16
CA VAL A 70 -12.35 0.53 7.03
C VAL A 70 -13.38 -0.10 6.10
N GLN A 71 -14.39 -0.79 6.66
CA GLN A 71 -15.51 -1.30 5.87
C GLN A 71 -16.23 -0.19 5.11
N ASP A 72 -16.61 0.90 5.80
CA ASP A 72 -17.31 2.03 5.18
C ASP A 72 -16.49 2.62 4.01
N TYR A 73 -15.16 2.66 4.14
CA TYR A 73 -14.28 3.13 3.07
C TYR A 73 -14.19 2.14 1.90
N LEU A 74 -14.13 0.83 2.17
CA LEU A 74 -14.16 -0.21 1.13
C LEU A 74 -15.48 -0.20 0.37
N ASP A 75 -16.61 -0.07 1.09
CA ASP A 75 -17.95 0.01 0.48
C ASP A 75 -18.03 1.22 -0.46
N TYR A 76 -17.46 2.35 -0.05
CA TYR A 76 -17.36 3.53 -0.92
C TYR A 76 -16.50 3.27 -2.17
N LEU A 77 -15.34 2.61 -2.03
CA LEU A 77 -14.49 2.26 -3.18
C LEU A 77 -15.21 1.29 -4.13
N GLU A 78 -15.97 0.33 -3.59
CA GLU A 78 -16.77 -0.61 -4.38
C GLU A 78 -17.91 0.09 -5.13
N GLU A 79 -18.60 1.03 -4.50
CA GLU A 79 -19.60 1.87 -5.17
C GLU A 79 -18.97 2.75 -6.26
N LEU A 80 -17.76 3.27 -6.02
CA LEU A 80 -17.01 4.03 -7.00
C LEU A 80 -16.58 3.16 -8.19
N GLU A 81 -16.11 1.93 -7.95
CA GLU A 81 -15.79 0.93 -8.97
C GLU A 81 -16.98 0.68 -9.91
N LYS A 82 -18.17 0.50 -9.33
CA LYS A 82 -19.40 0.21 -10.08
C LYS A 82 -19.83 1.40 -10.92
N LYS A 83 -19.82 2.61 -10.35
CA LYS A 83 -20.33 3.83 -10.98
C LYS A 83 -19.37 4.43 -11.99
N ASN A 84 -18.11 4.61 -11.59
CA ASN A 84 -17.09 5.20 -12.43
C ASN A 84 -15.70 4.60 -12.12
N PRO A 85 -15.39 3.41 -12.66
CA PRO A 85 -14.21 2.63 -12.28
C PRO A 85 -12.89 3.35 -12.51
N ILE A 86 -12.82 4.26 -13.49
CA ILE A 86 -11.59 5.03 -13.77
C ILE A 86 -11.16 5.85 -12.56
N LEU A 87 -12.08 6.31 -11.71
CA LEU A 87 -11.75 7.16 -10.56
C LEU A 87 -10.90 6.44 -9.51
N LEU A 88 -10.87 5.09 -9.50
CA LEU A 88 -9.99 4.34 -8.62
C LEU A 88 -8.49 4.60 -8.87
N ILE A 89 -8.10 5.04 -10.07
CA ILE A 89 -6.69 5.36 -10.37
C ILE A 89 -6.18 6.50 -9.50
N ALA A 90 -7.04 7.45 -9.12
CA ALA A 90 -6.66 8.56 -8.26
C ALA A 90 -6.32 8.07 -6.84
N TYR A 91 -7.06 7.08 -6.34
CA TYR A 91 -6.82 6.47 -5.03
C TYR A 91 -5.55 5.62 -5.04
N VAL A 92 -5.34 4.83 -6.09
CA VAL A 92 -4.09 4.09 -6.32
C VAL A 92 -2.92 5.06 -6.35
N TYR A 93 -2.98 6.07 -7.21
CA TYR A 93 -1.92 7.08 -7.32
C TYR A 93 -1.60 7.74 -5.98
N HIS A 94 -2.63 8.23 -5.27
CA HIS A 94 -2.47 8.89 -3.98
C HIS A 94 -1.80 7.98 -2.93
N LEU A 95 -2.28 6.75 -2.78
CA LEU A 95 -1.80 5.84 -1.74
C LEU A 95 -0.39 5.32 -2.01
N TYR A 96 -0.08 4.90 -3.24
CA TYR A 96 1.24 4.39 -3.59
C TYR A 96 2.30 5.50 -3.64
N MET A 97 1.98 6.68 -4.17
CA MET A 97 2.91 7.83 -4.10
C MET A 97 3.15 8.25 -2.65
N GLY A 98 2.12 8.20 -1.81
CA GLY A 98 2.22 8.40 -0.37
C GLY A 98 3.13 7.37 0.30
N LEU A 99 3.00 6.09 -0.04
CA LEU A 99 3.85 5.02 0.47
C LEU A 99 5.32 5.18 0.05
N LEU A 100 5.56 5.41 -1.24
CA LEU A 100 6.89 5.61 -1.82
C LEU A 100 7.60 6.87 -1.29
N SER A 101 6.84 7.81 -0.72
CA SER A 101 7.37 9.05 -0.15
C SER A 101 7.39 9.00 1.38
N GLY A 102 6.21 9.12 2.01
CA GLY A 102 6.04 9.18 3.46
C GLY A 102 6.33 7.86 4.17
N GLY A 103 6.02 6.72 3.56
CA GLY A 103 6.30 5.39 4.13
C GLY A 103 7.79 5.18 4.38
N ILE A 104 8.63 5.60 3.43
CA ILE A 104 10.10 5.52 3.55
C ILE A 104 10.62 6.39 4.70
N ILE A 105 10.08 7.60 4.87
CA ILE A 105 10.44 8.51 5.97
C ILE A 105 10.04 7.91 7.31
N LEU A 106 8.83 7.34 7.39
CA LEU A 106 8.30 6.74 8.61
C LEU A 106 9.12 5.51 9.04
N ARG A 107 9.55 4.67 8.09
CA ARG A 107 10.53 3.59 8.34
C ARG A 107 11.82 4.14 8.92
N LYS A 108 12.43 5.15 8.29
CA LYS A 108 13.71 5.73 8.76
C LYS A 108 13.59 6.22 10.20
N LYS A 109 12.53 6.97 10.54
CA LYS A 109 12.28 7.43 11.91
C LYS A 109 12.13 6.27 12.89
N ARG A 110 11.38 5.22 12.54
CA ARG A 110 11.22 4.02 13.39
C ARG A 110 12.54 3.26 13.62
N ASN A 111 13.34 3.10 12.58
CA ASN A 111 14.62 2.40 12.66
C ASN A 111 15.65 3.18 13.49
N LEU A 112 15.67 4.51 13.39
CA LEU A 112 16.52 5.35 14.24
C LEU A 112 16.15 5.20 15.72
N LEU A 113 14.85 5.24 16.04
CA LEU A 113 14.39 5.05 17.43
C LEU A 113 14.71 3.65 17.97
N LYS A 114 14.64 2.60 17.13
CA LYS A 114 14.99 1.22 17.52
C LYS A 114 16.50 1.05 17.80
N LYS A 115 17.36 1.73 17.04
CA LYS A 115 18.83 1.67 17.21
C LYS A 115 19.33 2.31 18.50
N ILE A 116 18.58 3.24 19.07
CA ILE A 116 18.93 3.92 20.33
C ILE A 116 18.64 3.03 21.56
N LEU A 117 17.96 1.88 21.38
CA LEU A 117 17.66 0.93 22.46
C LEU A 117 18.70 -0.21 22.52
N PRO A 118 19.44 -0.38 23.64
CA PRO A 118 20.61 -1.26 23.71
C PRO A 118 20.33 -2.78 23.71
N PHE A 119 19.09 -3.26 23.52
CA PHE A 119 18.74 -4.67 23.76
C PHE A 119 17.87 -5.37 22.69
N LYS A 120 17.76 -4.88 21.45
CA LYS A 120 17.11 -5.64 20.36
C LYS A 120 18.13 -6.12 19.33
N LYS A 121 18.10 -7.43 19.02
CA LYS A 121 19.00 -8.13 18.09
C LYS A 121 19.17 -7.34 16.78
N PRO A 122 20.40 -7.23 16.25
CA PRO A 122 20.64 -6.57 14.99
C PRO A 122 20.17 -7.47 13.83
N HIS A 123 19.65 -6.82 12.79
CA HIS A 123 19.34 -7.40 11.47
C HIS A 123 18.25 -8.47 11.39
N THR A 124 17.01 -8.03 11.16
CA THR A 124 16.14 -8.69 10.17
C THR A 124 15.39 -7.61 9.39
N LEU A 125 15.22 -7.80 8.08
CA LEU A 125 14.30 -7.00 7.24
C LEU A 125 12.85 -7.08 7.73
N ALA A 126 12.55 -8.11 8.54
CA ALA A 126 11.25 -8.41 9.11
C ALA A 126 10.57 -7.19 9.77
N GLY A 127 9.29 -7.02 9.46
CA GLY A 127 8.47 -5.90 9.95
C GLY A 127 8.68 -4.57 9.21
N ASN A 128 9.33 -4.58 8.04
CA ASN A 128 9.46 -3.42 7.16
C ASN A 128 9.22 -3.74 5.67
N GLU A 129 8.68 -4.91 5.35
CA GLU A 129 8.48 -5.39 3.98
C GLU A 129 7.57 -4.45 3.18
N VAL A 130 6.57 -3.83 3.82
CA VAL A 130 5.65 -2.87 3.16
C VAL A 130 6.40 -1.68 2.53
N THR A 131 7.60 -1.37 3.04
CA THR A 131 8.43 -0.24 2.59
C THR A 131 9.72 -0.68 1.91
N THR A 132 9.86 -1.97 1.62
CA THR A 132 11.03 -2.56 0.96
C THR A 132 10.61 -3.04 -0.42
N PHE A 133 11.32 -2.55 -1.44
CA PHE A 133 11.00 -2.78 -2.84
C PHE A 133 12.15 -3.51 -3.54
N GLY A 134 12.81 -4.46 -2.85
CA GLY A 134 13.95 -5.20 -3.41
C GLY A 134 15.04 -4.29 -3.99
N ASP A 135 15.45 -4.59 -5.22
CA ASP A 135 16.45 -3.83 -5.99
C ASP A 135 15.87 -2.63 -6.74
N TYR A 136 14.55 -2.41 -6.65
CA TYR A 136 13.90 -1.29 -7.34
C TYR A 136 14.21 0.04 -6.65
N SER A 137 14.70 1.00 -7.44
CA SER A 137 14.88 2.38 -6.98
C SER A 137 13.51 3.03 -6.73
N ILE A 138 13.28 3.49 -5.50
CA ILE A 138 12.07 4.27 -5.13
C ILE A 138 11.88 5.48 -6.05
N TYR A 139 12.98 6.11 -6.49
CA TYR A 139 12.89 7.21 -7.45
C TYR A 139 12.30 6.75 -8.78
N ASN A 140 12.81 5.66 -9.34
CA ASN A 140 12.31 5.11 -10.61
C ASN A 140 10.86 4.65 -10.48
N LEU A 141 10.48 4.01 -9.37
CA LEU A 141 9.10 3.62 -9.11
C LEU A 141 8.14 4.82 -9.14
N LYS A 142 8.51 5.93 -8.48
CA LYS A 142 7.70 7.15 -8.50
C LYS A 142 7.63 7.80 -9.88
N VAL A 143 8.75 7.85 -10.60
CA VAL A 143 8.80 8.42 -11.96
C VAL A 143 7.93 7.58 -12.90
N ASN A 144 8.07 6.25 -12.88
CA ASN A 144 7.28 5.35 -13.70
C ASN A 144 5.78 5.50 -13.40
N MET A 145 5.40 5.54 -12.11
CA MET A 145 4.01 5.72 -11.71
C MET A 145 3.45 7.08 -12.17
N LYS A 146 4.25 8.15 -12.08
CA LYS A 146 3.87 9.48 -12.57
C LYS A 146 3.69 9.48 -14.09
N ASN A 147 4.61 8.88 -14.83
CA ASN A 147 4.53 8.84 -16.30
C ASN A 147 3.30 8.07 -16.77
N LYS A 148 3.04 6.89 -16.19
CA LYS A 148 1.80 6.13 -16.46
C LYS A 148 0.54 6.92 -16.17
N MET A 149 0.52 7.67 -15.07
CA MET A 149 -0.64 8.51 -14.73
C MET A 149 -0.85 9.64 -15.75
N ASN A 150 0.24 10.27 -16.20
CA ASN A 150 0.18 11.31 -17.23
C ASN A 150 -0.31 10.74 -18.57
N GLU A 151 0.21 9.59 -19.01
CA GLU A 151 -0.22 8.91 -20.24
C GLU A 151 -1.72 8.55 -20.20
N ILE A 152 -2.24 8.21 -19.02
CA ILE A 152 -3.66 7.98 -18.84
C ILE A 152 -4.44 9.29 -18.92
N ALA A 153 -3.97 10.36 -18.26
CA ALA A 153 -4.63 11.66 -18.28
C ALA A 153 -4.72 12.24 -19.70
N GLU A 154 -3.65 12.14 -20.49
CA GLU A 154 -3.61 12.60 -21.89
C GLU A 154 -4.73 11.96 -22.73
N LYS A 155 -5.02 10.67 -22.51
CA LYS A 155 -6.12 9.96 -23.21
C LYS A 155 -7.52 10.50 -22.88
N PHE A 156 -7.68 11.21 -21.76
CA PHE A 156 -8.97 11.78 -21.34
C PHE A 156 -9.07 13.29 -21.60
N ASP A 157 -7.96 13.97 -21.89
CA ASP A 157 -7.94 15.37 -22.30
C ASP A 157 -8.24 15.54 -23.80
N GLU A 158 -8.15 14.46 -24.59
CA GLU A 158 -8.41 14.43 -26.03
C GLU A 158 -9.88 14.13 -26.41
N ASP A 159 -10.76 13.85 -25.44
CA ASP A 159 -12.21 13.60 -25.59
C ASP A 159 -13.06 14.82 -25.17
#